data_AF-A0A183TXL3-F1
#
_entry.id   AF-A0A183TXL3-F1
#
_cell.length_a   1.000
_cell.length_b   1.000
_cell.length_c   1.000
_cell.angle_alpha   90.00
_cell.angle_beta   90.00
_cell.angle_gamma   90.00
#
_symmetry.space_group_name_H-M   'P 1'
#
loop_
_entity.id
_entity.type
_entity.pdbx_description
1 polymer ?
#
loop_
_entity_poly.entity_id
_entity_poly.type
_entity_poly.pdbx_seq_one_letter_code
_entity_poly.pdbx_strand_id
1 'polypeptide(L)'
;MYQMLAAEALQNPSDSSRNPLVGMNREQIDQAANIGVDDLRRLCNLGISFVKGWGPDYDRKSIKETPCWIEVQISRALQLLDEVLHIPNISALSTP
;
A
#
# COMPACT_ATOMS: atom_id res chain seq x y z
N MET A 1 -13.61 -14.62 34.03
CA MET A 1 -14.27 -15.28 32.88
C MET A 1 -13.75 -14.73 31.55
N TYR A 2 -13.79 -13.42 31.30
CA TYR A 2 -13.29 -12.81 30.05
C TYR A 2 -11.78 -12.92 29.78
N GLN A 3 -10.93 -13.07 30.80
CA GLN A 3 -9.48 -13.20 30.59
C GLN A 3 -9.03 -14.62 30.20
N MET A 4 -9.83 -15.66 30.44
CA MET A 4 -9.50 -17.03 30.00
C MET A 4 -9.82 -17.24 28.52
N LEU A 5 -10.84 -16.56 27.98
CA LEU A 5 -11.16 -16.54 26.55
C LEU A 5 -10.06 -15.90 25.69
N ALA A 6 -9.33 -14.90 26.23
CA ALA A 6 -8.24 -14.25 25.52
C ALA A 6 -6.99 -15.13 25.42
N ALA A 7 -6.73 -15.97 26.43
CA ALA A 7 -5.59 -16.90 26.43
C ALA A 7 -5.82 -18.10 25.49
N GLU A 8 -7.07 -18.52 25.31
CA GLU A 8 -7.43 -19.66 24.45
C GLU A 8 -7.37 -19.30 22.95
N ALA A 9 -7.52 -18.01 22.60
CA ALA A 9 -7.36 -17.52 21.23
C ALA A 9 -5.88 -17.50 20.76
N LEU A 10 -4.92 -17.50 21.69
CA LEU A 10 -3.48 -17.58 21.37
C LEU A 10 -2.96 -19.03 21.31
N GLN A 11 -3.76 -20.01 21.71
CA GLN A 11 -3.35 -21.42 21.86
C GLN A 11 -4.04 -22.37 20.85
N ASN A 12 -4.61 -21.85 19.75
CA ASN A 12 -5.22 -22.67 18.70
C ASN A 12 -4.35 -22.63 17.43
N PRO A 13 -3.47 -23.63 17.19
CA PRO A 13 -2.48 -23.61 16.10
C PRO A 13 -3.08 -23.94 14.72
N SER A 14 -4.39 -24.20 14.64
CA SER A 14 -5.05 -24.79 13.47
C SER A 14 -5.69 -23.80 12.49
N ASP A 15 -5.63 -22.48 12.74
CA ASP A 15 -6.01 -21.47 11.72
C ASP A 15 -4.78 -20.80 11.08
N SER A 16 -3.69 -21.56 10.95
CA SER A 16 -2.52 -21.17 10.15
C SER A 16 -2.83 -21.03 8.65
N SER A 17 -4.00 -21.49 8.20
CA SER A 17 -4.48 -21.42 6.82
C SER A 17 -4.97 -20.01 6.41
N ARG A 18 -5.14 -19.09 7.38
CA ARG A 18 -5.59 -17.71 7.12
C ARG A 18 -4.48 -16.67 7.09
N ASN A 19 -3.21 -17.08 7.25
CA ASN A 19 -2.09 -16.20 6.98
C ASN A 19 -1.60 -16.43 5.53
N PRO A 20 -2.00 -15.58 4.56
CA PRO A 20 -1.58 -15.72 3.16
C PRO A 20 -0.06 -15.55 2.95
N LEU A 21 0.68 -15.24 4.02
CA LEU A 21 2.13 -15.09 4.05
C LEU A 21 2.86 -16.41 4.39
N VAL A 22 2.16 -17.42 4.92
CA VAL A 22 2.76 -18.73 5.25
C VAL A 22 2.92 -19.54 3.97
N GLY A 23 4.15 -19.59 3.44
CA GLY A 23 4.50 -20.33 2.22
C GLY A 23 4.93 -19.46 1.03
N MET A 24 4.93 -18.13 1.17
CA MET A 24 5.52 -17.24 0.18
C MET A 24 7.05 -17.21 0.32
N ASN A 25 7.75 -17.37 -0.79
CA ASN A 25 9.20 -17.15 -0.84
C ASN A 25 9.51 -15.68 -0.56
N ARG A 26 10.70 -15.39 -0.01
CA ARG A 26 11.15 -14.00 0.31
C ARG A 26 10.91 -13.02 -0.85
N GLU A 27 11.19 -13.46 -2.07
CA GLU A 27 10.97 -12.67 -3.30
C GLU A 27 9.50 -12.29 -3.54
N GLN A 28 8.55 -13.17 -3.18
CA GLN A 28 7.11 -12.91 -3.33
C GLN A 28 6.61 -11.94 -2.26
N ILE A 29 7.19 -12.00 -1.06
CA ILE A 29 6.91 -11.04 0.02
C ILE A 29 7.43 -9.66 -0.36
N ASP A 30 8.65 -9.57 -0.89
CA ASP A 30 9.24 -8.32 -1.37
C ASP A 30 8.44 -7.72 -2.53
N GLN A 31 7.95 -8.56 -3.46
CA GLN A 31 7.06 -8.10 -4.54
C GLN A 31 5.73 -7.58 -4.00
N ALA A 32 5.09 -8.27 -3.06
CA ALA A 32 3.82 -7.83 -2.47
C ALA A 32 3.99 -6.51 -1.68
N ALA A 33 5.12 -6.35 -0.97
CA ALA A 33 5.47 -5.12 -0.30
C ALA A 33 5.71 -3.97 -1.29
N ASN A 34 6.45 -4.22 -2.37
CA ASN A 34 6.71 -3.22 -3.42
C ASN A 34 5.43 -2.77 -4.12
N ILE A 35 4.47 -3.69 -4.34
CA ILE A 35 3.16 -3.34 -4.90
C ILE A 35 2.41 -2.35 -3.98
N GLY A 36 2.43 -2.57 -2.65
CA GLY A 36 1.82 -1.65 -1.69
C GLY A 36 2.51 -0.28 -1.64
N VAL A 37 3.84 -0.25 -1.76
CA VAL A 37 4.64 0.99 -1.83
C VAL A 37 4.30 1.79 -3.08
N ASP A 38 4.14 1.13 -4.23
CA ASP A 38 3.82 1.78 -5.50
C ASP A 38 2.43 2.44 -5.47
N ASP A 39 1.44 1.81 -4.85
CA ASP A 39 0.11 2.39 -4.68
C ASP A 39 0.13 3.61 -3.75
N LEU A 40 0.88 3.55 -2.65
CA LEU A 40 1.06 4.70 -1.74
C LEU A 40 1.81 5.85 -2.41
N ARG A 41 2.83 5.54 -3.23
CA ARG A 41 3.56 6.55 -4.00
C ARG A 41 2.67 7.26 -5.01
N ARG A 42 1.73 6.54 -5.63
CA ARG A 42 0.74 7.13 -6.55
C ARG A 42 -0.19 8.12 -5.85
N LEU A 43 -0.53 7.92 -4.57
CA LEU A 43 -1.31 8.89 -3.79
C LEU A 43 -0.59 10.22 -3.60
N CYS A 44 0.74 10.22 -3.64
CA CYS A 44 1.56 11.42 -3.52
C CYS A 44 1.72 12.18 -4.85
N ASN A 45 1.10 11.69 -5.92
CA ASN A 45 1.17 12.26 -7.24
C ASN A 45 -0.22 12.66 -7.73
N LEU A 46 -0.38 13.91 -8.15
CA LEU A 46 -1.65 14.45 -8.62
C LEU A 46 -1.52 14.94 -10.06
N GLY A 47 -2.38 14.43 -10.94
CA GLY A 47 -2.56 14.97 -12.28
C GLY A 47 -3.68 16.01 -12.32
N ILE A 48 -3.38 17.23 -12.79
CA ILE A 48 -4.37 18.29 -12.99
C ILE A 48 -4.38 18.68 -14.46
N SER A 49 -5.53 18.54 -15.14
CA SER A 49 -5.71 19.09 -16.48
C SER A 49 -6.31 20.49 -16.42
N PHE A 50 -5.94 21.34 -17.38
CA PHE A 50 -6.54 22.65 -17.54
C PHE A 50 -7.56 22.62 -18.68
N VAL A 51 -8.66 23.36 -18.51
CA VAL A 51 -9.72 23.61 -19.51
C VAL A 51 -10.58 22.38 -19.88
N LYS A 52 -9.98 21.20 -20.05
CA LYS A 52 -10.66 19.99 -20.55
C LYS A 52 -10.57 18.86 -19.54
N GLY A 53 -11.72 18.26 -19.23
CA GLY A 53 -11.82 17.03 -18.43
C GLY A 53 -11.44 15.77 -19.21
N TRP A 54 -11.20 14.69 -18.45
CA TRP A 54 -10.94 13.34 -18.92
C TRP A 54 -11.72 12.34 -18.04
N GLY A 55 -11.97 11.14 -18.55
CA GLY A 55 -12.71 10.10 -17.84
C GLY A 55 -13.70 9.37 -18.74
N PRO A 56 -14.48 8.41 -18.20
CA PRO A 56 -15.43 7.60 -18.97
C PRO A 56 -16.53 8.41 -19.66
N ASP A 57 -16.86 9.59 -19.11
CA ASP A 57 -17.89 10.49 -19.65
C ASP A 57 -17.33 11.53 -20.64
N TYR A 58 -16.04 11.48 -20.95
CA TYR A 58 -15.36 12.36 -21.90
C TYR A 58 -14.79 11.56 -23.07
N ASP A 59 -14.61 12.22 -24.21
CA ASP A 59 -13.89 11.62 -25.36
C ASP A 59 -12.44 11.22 -25.01
N ARG A 60 -11.90 11.81 -23.93
CA ARG A 60 -10.53 11.60 -23.45
C ARG A 60 -10.53 10.58 -22.32
N LYS A 61 -9.89 9.44 -22.53
CA LYS A 61 -9.82 8.36 -21.52
C LYS A 61 -8.72 8.59 -20.49
N SER A 62 -7.71 9.38 -20.84
CA SER A 62 -6.56 9.67 -19.97
C SER A 62 -6.23 11.15 -19.92
N ILE A 63 -5.70 11.61 -18.78
CA ILE A 63 -5.21 12.97 -18.62
C ILE A 63 -4.16 13.36 -19.66
N LYS A 64 -3.38 12.38 -20.16
CA LYS A 64 -2.34 12.59 -21.18
C LYS A 64 -2.89 13.02 -22.55
N GLU A 65 -4.18 12.82 -22.79
CA GLU A 65 -4.87 13.25 -24.01
C GLU A 65 -5.41 14.68 -23.90
N THR A 66 -5.25 15.32 -22.73
CA THR A 66 -5.61 16.73 -22.55
C THR A 66 -4.50 17.63 -23.11
N PRO A 67 -4.86 18.78 -23.74
CA PRO A 67 -3.90 19.62 -24.46
C PRO A 67 -2.89 20.31 -23.53
N CYS A 68 -3.23 20.50 -22.26
CA CYS A 68 -2.35 21.04 -21.24
C CYS A 68 -2.73 20.46 -19.88
N TRP A 69 -1.75 19.91 -19.18
CA TRP A 69 -1.88 19.34 -17.84
C TRP A 69 -0.56 19.44 -17.11
N ILE A 70 -0.63 19.36 -15.78
CA ILE A 70 0.53 19.32 -14.90
C ILE A 70 0.45 18.07 -14.02
N GLU A 71 1.62 17.60 -13.66
CA GLU A 71 1.83 16.57 -12.64
C GLU A 71 2.41 17.25 -11.40
N VAL A 72 1.74 17.10 -10.27
CA VAL A 72 2.16 17.67 -8.99
C VAL A 72 2.59 16.54 -8.07
N GLN A 73 3.88 16.52 -7.77
CA GLN A 73 4.45 15.58 -6.80
C GLN A 73 4.52 16.24 -5.43
N ILE A 74 3.86 15.64 -4.43
CA ILE A 74 3.87 16.15 -3.06
C ILE A 74 5.09 15.59 -2.33
N SER A 75 6.21 16.31 -2.40
CA SER A 75 7.50 15.87 -1.86
C SER A 75 7.44 15.52 -0.37
N ARG A 76 6.67 16.26 0.43
CA ARG A 76 6.52 15.98 1.87
C ARG A 76 5.79 14.66 2.14
N ALA A 77 4.75 14.33 1.35
CA ALA A 77 4.04 13.07 1.52
C ALA A 77 4.94 11.88 1.15
N LEU A 78 5.82 12.05 0.15
CA LEU A 78 6.84 11.05 -0.19
C LEU A 78 7.89 10.87 0.90
N GLN A 79 8.31 11.95 1.56
CA GLN A 79 9.23 11.87 2.71
C GLN A 79 8.59 11.14 3.89
N LEU A 80 7.33 11.44 4.21
CA LEU A 80 6.59 10.74 5.26
C LEU A 80 6.36 9.26 4.90
N LEU A 81 6.10 8.97 3.63
CA LEU A 81 6.01 7.60 3.14
C LEU A 81 7.35 6.87 3.33
N ASP A 82 8.46 7.51 2.98
CA ASP A 82 9.81 6.97 3.16
C ASP A 82 10.12 6.74 4.65
N GLU A 83 9.76 7.67 5.53
CA GLU A 83 9.89 7.51 6.98
C GLU A 83 9.05 6.34 7.49
N VAL A 84 7.79 6.21 7.09
CA VAL A 84 6.91 5.10 7.51
C VAL A 84 7.41 3.75 7.00
N LEU A 85 7.91 3.70 5.77
CA LEU A 85 8.48 2.49 5.18
C LEU A 85 9.82 2.10 5.80
N HIS A 86 10.61 3.08 6.25
CA HIS A 86 11.87 2.85 6.95
C HIS A 86 11.69 2.56 8.45
N ILE A 87 10.51 2.74 9.05
CA ILE A 87 10.24 2.27 10.42
C ILE A 87 10.39 0.74 10.41
N PRO A 88 11.44 0.20 11.06
CA PRO A 88 11.70 -1.23 11.07
C PRO A 88 10.79 -1.88 12.12
N ASN A 89 9.50 -2.01 11.81
CA ASN A 89 8.55 -2.64 12.73
C ASN A 89 7.59 -3.60 12.02
N ILE A 90 8.13 -4.35 11.07
CA ILE A 90 7.53 -5.61 10.59
C ILE A 90 8.56 -6.75 10.69
N SER A 91 9.86 -6.46 10.54
CA SER A 91 10.95 -7.41 10.79
C SER A 91 11.27 -7.65 12.28
N ALA A 92 10.85 -6.75 13.18
CA ALA A 92 11.10 -6.87 14.62
C ALA A 92 10.02 -7.66 15.38
N LEU A 93 8.85 -7.90 14.76
CA LEU A 93 7.76 -8.71 15.34
C LEU A 93 7.91 -10.21 15.04
N SER A 94 8.97 -10.63 14.34
CA SER A 94 9.24 -12.04 14.00
C SER A 94 10.35 -12.71 14.84
N THR A 95 10.77 -12.15 15.97
CA THR A 95 11.72 -12.79 16.90
C THR A 95 11.42 -12.38 18.34
N PRO A 96 11.57 -13.24 19.37
CA PRO A 96 12.30 -14.52 19.38
C PRO A 96 11.51 -15.75 18.94
#